data_AF-A0A7X3XXZ5-F1
#
_entry.id   AF-A0A7X3XXZ5-F1
#
_cell.length_a   1.000
_cell.length_b   1.000
_cell.length_c   1.000
_cell.angle_alpha   90.00
_cell.angle_beta   90.00
_cell.angle_gamma   90.00
#
_symmetry.space_group_name_H-M   'P 1'
#
loop_
_entity.id
_entity.type
_entity.pdbx_description
1 polymer ?
#
loop_
_entity_poly.entity_id
_entity_poly.type
_entity_poly.pdbx_seq_one_letter_code
_entity_poly.pdbx_strand_id
1 'polypeptide(L)'
;MNKAIWCYAEGQQGNWEAICLDFDLSVQGESFDAVYRDLHESILMYLDYIEGLPKDEQAQFLNRRVPLGLRLKFISNLFLSTFKRNGKDRASFLVHSQA
;
A
#
# COMPACT_ATOMS: atom_id res chain seq x y z
N MET A 1 -9.52 11.11 12.24
CA MET A 1 -8.10 11.56 12.15
C MET A 1 -7.74 11.78 10.69
N ASN A 2 -7.26 12.97 10.31
CA ASN A 2 -6.84 13.22 8.93
C ASN A 2 -5.40 12.72 8.71
N LYS A 3 -5.21 11.41 8.48
CA LYS A 3 -3.88 10.80 8.27
C LYS A 3 -3.71 10.48 6.78
N ALA A 4 -2.73 11.12 6.15
CA ALA A 4 -2.32 10.75 4.80
C ALA A 4 -1.64 9.38 4.84
N ILE A 5 -2.10 8.45 3.99
CA ILE A 5 -1.53 7.10 3.86
C ILE A 5 -0.75 6.99 2.54
N TRP A 6 0.43 6.41 2.62
CA TRP A 6 1.38 6.31 1.52
C TRP A 6 1.15 5.04 0.72
N CYS A 7 0.57 5.22 -0.46
CA CYS A 7 0.33 4.15 -1.41
C CYS A 7 1.08 4.43 -2.72
N TYR A 8 1.40 3.39 -3.47
CA TYR A 8 1.85 3.54 -4.85
C TYR A 8 1.53 2.28 -5.64
N ALA A 9 1.49 2.40 -6.97
CA ALA A 9 1.38 1.28 -7.86
C ALA A 9 2.51 1.27 -8.88
N GLU A 10 2.96 0.07 -9.24
CA GLU A 10 3.92 -0.13 -10.30
C GLU A 10 3.52 -1.35 -11.13
N GLY A 11 3.77 -1.30 -12.43
CA GLY A 11 3.34 -2.38 -13.30
C GLY A 11 3.78 -2.23 -14.75
N GLN A 12 3.64 -3.33 -15.48
CA GLN A 12 3.73 -3.36 -16.93
C GLN A 12 2.58 -4.21 -17.46
N GLN A 13 2.16 -4.00 -18.71
CA GLN A 13 1.04 -4.70 -19.36
C GLN A 13 0.73 -6.11 -18.80
N GLY A 14 -0.46 -6.27 -18.23
CA GLY A 14 -0.96 -7.51 -17.64
C GLY A 14 -0.43 -7.84 -16.24
N ASN A 15 0.50 -7.06 -15.69
CA ASN A 15 1.14 -7.31 -14.39
C ASN A 15 1.36 -5.98 -13.63
N TRP A 16 0.36 -5.59 -12.86
CA TRP A 16 0.37 -4.46 -11.95
C TRP A 16 0.37 -4.92 -10.50
N GLU A 17 0.98 -4.11 -9.64
CA GLU A 17 0.99 -4.29 -8.19
C GLU A 17 0.78 -2.92 -7.53
N ALA A 18 -0.08 -2.85 -6.52
CA ALA A 18 -0.29 -1.66 -5.71
C ALA A 18 -0.07 -1.97 -4.23
N ILE A 19 0.61 -1.07 -3.53
CA ILE A 19 1.12 -1.31 -2.18
C ILE A 19 0.82 -0.09 -1.29
N CYS A 20 0.24 -0.34 -0.12
CA CYS A 20 0.05 0.63 0.96
C CYS A 20 1.07 0.36 2.07
N LEU A 21 2.01 1.29 2.24
CA LEU A 21 3.12 1.12 3.18
C LEU A 21 2.65 1.19 4.63
N ASP A 22 1.72 2.08 4.96
CA ASP A 22 1.31 2.29 6.35
C ASP A 22 0.58 1.08 6.95
N PHE A 23 -0.11 0.31 6.11
CA PHE A 23 -0.89 -0.86 6.53
C PHE A 23 -0.30 -2.20 6.09
N ASP A 24 0.85 -2.19 5.41
CA ASP A 24 1.51 -3.42 4.92
C ASP A 24 0.56 -4.24 4.02
N LEU A 25 -0.22 -3.54 3.19
CA LEU A 25 -1.17 -4.13 2.24
C LEU A 25 -0.58 -4.10 0.83
N SER A 26 -0.79 -5.18 0.07
CA SER A 26 -0.41 -5.27 -1.33
C SER A 26 -1.46 -6.03 -2.13
N VAL A 27 -1.77 -5.56 -3.33
CA VAL A 27 -2.67 -6.22 -4.29
C VAL A 27 -2.01 -6.29 -5.66
N GLN A 28 -2.36 -7.31 -6.44
CA GLN A 28 -1.85 -7.52 -7.80
C GLN A 28 -3.01 -7.68 -8.78
N GLY A 29 -2.81 -7.27 -10.03
CA GLY A 29 -3.87 -7.27 -11.04
C GLY A 29 -3.35 -6.99 -12.44
N GLU A 30 -4.24 -7.04 -13.43
CA GLU A 30 -3.85 -6.96 -14.84
C GLU A 30 -3.69 -5.51 -15.35
N SER A 31 -4.23 -4.53 -14.61
CA SER A 31 -4.22 -3.11 -14.96
C SER A 31 -4.03 -2.21 -13.74
N PHE A 32 -3.60 -0.98 -13.97
CA PHE A 32 -3.53 0.05 -12.93
C PHE A 32 -4.87 0.27 -12.24
N ASP A 33 -5.95 0.41 -13.02
CA ASP A 33 -7.28 0.66 -12.47
C ASP A 33 -7.78 -0.49 -11.58
N ALA A 34 -7.45 -1.74 -11.95
CA ALA A 34 -7.76 -2.91 -11.14
C ALA A 34 -7.03 -2.85 -9.79
N VAL A 35 -5.71 -2.69 -9.80
CA VAL A 35 -4.95 -2.64 -8.54
C VAL A 35 -5.24 -1.41 -7.70
N TYR A 36 -5.59 -0.28 -8.32
CA TYR A 36 -6.02 0.93 -7.61
C TYR A 36 -7.32 0.68 -6.84
N ARG A 37 -8.34 0.12 -7.52
CA ARG A 37 -9.63 -0.22 -6.91
C ARG A 37 -9.44 -1.25 -5.80
N ASP A 38 -8.72 -2.33 -6.07
CA ASP A 38 -8.57 -3.44 -5.13
C ASP A 38 -7.77 -3.01 -3.89
N LEU A 39 -6.76 -2.14 -4.05
CA LEU A 39 -6.02 -1.59 -2.92
C LEU A 39 -6.92 -0.66 -2.08
N HIS A 40 -7.73 0.16 -2.75
CA HIS A 40 -8.66 1.06 -2.08
C HIS A 40 -9.70 0.28 -1.27
N GLU A 41 -10.30 -0.77 -1.83
CA GLU A 41 -11.21 -1.67 -1.11
C GLU A 41 -10.52 -2.35 0.07
N SER A 42 -9.30 -2.86 -0.12
CA SER A 42 -8.52 -3.48 0.95
C SER A 42 -8.23 -2.52 2.10
N ILE A 43 -7.94 -1.25 1.81
CA ILE A 43 -7.75 -0.20 2.81
C ILE A 43 -9.06 0.05 3.58
N LEU A 44 -10.19 0.16 2.88
CA LEU A 44 -11.49 0.37 3.54
C LEU A 44 -11.86 -0.80 4.46
N MET A 45 -11.69 -2.04 3.99
CA MET A 45 -11.93 -3.24 4.80
C MET A 45 -11.02 -3.29 6.03
N TYR A 46 -9.75 -2.88 5.87
CA TYR A 46 -8.80 -2.81 6.98
C TYR A 46 -9.21 -1.77 8.02
N LEU A 47 -9.68 -0.61 7.59
CA LEU A 47 -10.17 0.45 8.49
C LEU A 47 -11.47 0.04 9.20
N ASP A 48 -12.43 -0.55 8.49
CA ASP A 48 -13.69 -1.06 9.05
C ASP A 48 -13.43 -2.15 10.12
N TYR A 49 -12.50 -3.06 9.84
CA TYR A 49 -12.04 -4.04 10.83
C TYR A 49 -11.50 -3.38 12.10
N ILE A 50 -10.68 -2.33 11.96
CA ILE A 50 -10.14 -1.59 13.11
C ILE A 50 -11.25 -0.88 13.88
N GLU A 51 -12.19 -0.24 13.21
CA GLU A 51 -13.31 0.46 13.88
C GLU A 51 -14.14 -0.48 14.75
N GLY A 52 -14.24 -1.77 14.39
CA GLY A 52 -14.88 -2.80 15.18
C GLY A 52 -14.10 -3.26 16.43
N LEU A 53 -12.83 -2.88 16.60
CA LEU A 53 -12.00 -3.30 17.74
C LEU A 53 -12.13 -2.37 18.96
N PRO A 54 -11.83 -2.87 20.18
CA PRO A 54 -11.64 -2.03 21.36
C PRO A 54 -10.58 -0.94 21.14
N LYS A 55 -10.77 0.26 21.71
CA LYS A 55 -9.91 1.44 21.46
C LYS A 55 -8.43 1.23 21.77
N ASP A 56 -8.12 0.37 22.74
CA ASP A 56 -6.77 -0.03 23.13
C ASP A 56 -6.11 -0.94 22.09
N GLU A 57 -6.89 -1.77 21.41
CA GLU A 57 -6.42 -2.59 20.29
C GLU A 57 -6.31 -1.77 18.99
N GLN A 58 -7.23 -0.84 18.73
CA GLN A 58 -7.20 0.08 17.58
C GLN A 58 -5.86 0.81 17.45
N ALA A 59 -5.34 1.30 18.58
CA ALA A 59 -4.08 2.02 18.63
C ALA A 59 -2.90 1.17 18.14
N GLN A 60 -2.91 -0.15 18.35
CA GLN A 60 -1.83 -1.04 17.92
C GLN A 60 -1.80 -1.22 16.40
N PHE A 61 -2.96 -1.28 15.76
CA PHE A 61 -3.08 -1.38 14.31
C PHE A 61 -2.82 -0.04 13.61
N LEU A 62 -3.32 1.07 14.15
CA LEU A 62 -3.14 2.41 13.57
C LEU A 62 -1.76 3.02 13.81
N ASN A 63 -1.08 2.66 14.92
CA ASN A 63 0.29 3.09 15.23
C ASN A 63 1.35 2.06 14.85
N ARG A 64 1.03 1.06 14.02
CA ARG A 64 2.04 0.13 13.50
C ARG A 64 3.06 0.91 12.66
N ARG A 65 4.12 1.41 13.31
CA ARG A 65 5.24 2.04 12.63
C ARG A 65 5.98 0.94 11.90
N VAL A 66 5.94 0.98 10.58
CA VAL A 66 6.79 0.14 9.75
C VAL A 66 8.25 0.40 10.17
N PRO A 67 8.99 -0.62 10.64
CA PRO A 67 10.39 -0.46 11.00
C PRO A 67 11.17 0.11 9.81
N LEU A 68 12.05 1.09 10.05
CA LEU A 68 12.83 1.75 8.99
C LEU A 68 13.62 0.74 8.14
N GLY A 69 14.09 -0.36 8.75
CA GLY A 69 14.75 -1.46 8.05
C GLY A 69 13.85 -2.19 7.06
N LEU A 70 12.56 -2.34 7.36
CA LEU A 70 11.60 -2.93 6.43
C LEU A 70 11.30 -1.96 5.28
N ARG A 71 11.23 -0.65 5.55
CA ARG A 71 11.15 0.38 4.50
C ARG A 71 12.36 0.32 3.56
N LEU A 72 13.58 0.21 4.10
CA LEU A 72 14.82 0.07 3.32
C LEU A 72 14.87 -1.24 2.53
N LYS A 73 14.44 -2.36 3.13
CA LYS A 73 14.38 -3.67 2.45
C LYS A 73 13.37 -3.65 1.30
N PHE A 74 12.23 -3.01 1.52
CA PHE A 74 11.22 -2.81 0.51
C PHE A 74 11.73 -1.91 -0.62
N ILE A 75 12.31 -0.76 -0.30
CA ILE A 75 12.95 0.14 -1.27
C ILE A 75 14.03 -0.59 -2.07
N SER A 76 14.88 -1.40 -1.42
CA SER A 76 15.95 -2.14 -2.09
C SER A 76 15.45 -3.30 -2.93
N ASN A 77 14.42 -4.04 -2.50
CA ASN A 77 13.76 -5.05 -3.33
C ASN A 77 13.10 -4.40 -4.55
N LEU A 78 12.44 -3.25 -4.37
CA LEU A 78 11.94 -2.46 -5.48
C LEU A 78 13.07 -2.02 -6.39
N PHE A 79 14.16 -1.48 -5.84
CA PHE A 79 15.31 -1.02 -6.61
C PHE A 79 15.99 -2.14 -7.38
N LEU A 80 16.15 -3.33 -6.80
CA LEU A 80 16.74 -4.49 -7.43
C LEU A 80 15.83 -5.06 -8.53
N SER A 81 14.51 -5.08 -8.32
CA SER A 81 13.54 -5.45 -9.36
C SER A 81 13.44 -4.40 -10.48
N THR A 82 13.73 -3.14 -10.15
CA THR A 82 13.83 -2.00 -11.10
C THR A 82 15.11 -2.03 -11.92
N PHE A 83 16.24 -2.38 -11.31
CA PHE A 83 17.53 -2.42 -12.00
C PHE A 83 17.62 -3.59 -12.98
N LYS A 84 16.70 -4.55 -12.87
CA LYS A 84 16.49 -5.67 -13.78
C LYS A 84 15.44 -5.40 -14.87
N ARG A 85 15.25 -4.15 -15.33
CA ARG A 85 14.12 -3.80 -16.23
C ARG A 85 14.43 -2.97 -17.47
N ASN A 86 14.11 -3.60 -18.59
CA ASN A 86 13.36 -2.98 -19.69
C ASN A 86 11.96 -2.52 -19.18
N GLY A 87 11.60 -1.25 -19.45
CA GLY A 87 10.24 -0.64 -19.50
C GLY A 87 9.16 -1.01 -18.47
N LYS A 88 9.10 -0.36 -17.28
CA LYS A 88 7.93 -0.37 -16.36
C LYS A 88 7.31 1.02 -16.29
N ASP A 89 5.99 1.12 -16.27
CA ASP A 89 5.27 2.36 -15.95
C ASP A 89 5.06 2.46 -14.42
N ARG A 90 5.04 3.70 -13.90
CA ARG A 90 4.99 3.98 -12.45
C ARG A 90 4.00 5.09 -12.14
N ALA A 91 3.18 4.90 -11.12
CA ALA A 91 2.28 5.92 -10.60
C ALA A 91 2.23 5.87 -9.06
N SER A 92 2.64 6.96 -8.41
CA SER A 92 2.46 7.15 -6.97
C SER A 92 1.20 7.97 -6.73
N PHE A 93 0.36 7.55 -5.78
CA PHE A 93 -0.86 8.28 -5.43
C PHE A 93 -1.04 8.36 -3.92
N LEU A 94 -1.46 9.53 -3.44
CA LEU A 94 -1.76 9.74 -2.03
C LEU A 94 -3.24 9.46 -1.80
N VAL A 95 -3.53 8.50 -0.93
CA VAL A 95 -4.90 8.26 -0.49
C VAL A 95 -5.12 9.06 0.79
N HIS A 96 -6.13 9.94 0.77
CA HIS A 96 -6.55 10.68 1.94
C HIS A 96 -7.64 9.85 2.63
N SER A 97 -7.29 9.22 3.75
CA SER A 97 -8.27 8.52 4.59
C SER A 97 -9.04 9.57 5.41
N GLN A 98 -10.35 9.70 5.14
CA GLN A 98 -11.30 10.33 6.06
C GLN A 98 -11.92 9.22 6.90
N ALA A 99 -11.26 8.88 8.00
CA ALA A 99 -11.84 8.13 9.11
C ALA A 99 -12.02 9.07 10.30
#